data_AF-A0A661CI27-F1
#
_entry.id   AF-A0A661CI27-F1
#
_cell.length_a   1.000
_cell.length_b   1.000
_cell.length_c   1.000
_cell.angle_alpha   90.00
_cell.angle_beta   90.00
_cell.angle_gamma   90.00
#
_symmetry.space_group_name_H-M   'P 1'
#
loop_
_entity.id
_entity.type
_entity.pdbx_description
1 polymer ?
#
loop_
_entity_poly.entity_id
_entity_poly.type
_entity_poly.pdbx_seq_one_letter_code
_entity_poly.pdbx_strand_id
1 'polypeptide(L)'
;IKPVTSIALDTNSVCVRPILKKKIAEFAEDKRFYQSQKWPPTQQAFPQNERLTLLKWEIFNLVTENRLHNAISKIGLIDSESASSTSRQLFNLLVADVLEVLNVNQAEVTKSLTEYEANELRNYLYQETRQLFKGFFNT
;
A
#
# COMPACT_ATOMS: atom_id res chain seq x y z
N ILE A 1 -0.37 -13.67 22.75
CA ILE A 1 -1.73 -14.24 22.52
C ILE A 1 -1.75 -15.62 23.15
N LYS A 2 -2.65 -15.90 24.11
CA LYS A 2 -2.74 -17.24 24.72
C LYS A 2 -3.32 -18.22 23.67
N PRO A 3 -2.80 -19.45 23.56
CA PRO A 3 -3.39 -20.45 22.67
C PRO A 3 -4.81 -20.81 23.14
N VAL A 4 -5.76 -20.82 22.21
CA VAL A 4 -7.13 -21.26 22.47
C VAL A 4 -7.13 -22.77 22.65
N THR A 5 -7.69 -23.25 23.76
CA THR A 5 -7.86 -24.67 24.06
C THR A 5 -8.88 -25.28 23.08
N SER A 6 -8.46 -26.29 22.32
CA SER A 6 -9.36 -27.01 21.42
C SER A 6 -10.21 -28.00 22.20
N ILE A 7 -11.53 -27.90 22.06
CA ILE A 7 -12.48 -28.91 22.53
C ILE A 7 -12.73 -29.84 21.33
N ALA A 8 -12.60 -31.15 21.50
CA ALA A 8 -12.99 -32.13 20.49
C ALA A 8 -14.24 -32.87 20.99
N LEU A 9 -15.23 -33.05 20.12
CA LEU A 9 -16.43 -33.82 20.44
C LEU A 9 -16.35 -35.17 19.73
N ASP A 10 -16.33 -36.25 20.52
CA ASP A 10 -16.41 -37.61 20.01
C ASP A 10 -17.88 -37.96 19.77
N THR A 11 -18.34 -37.74 18.54
CA THR A 11 -19.57 -38.36 18.04
C THR A 11 -19.24 -39.77 17.56
N ASN A 12 -20.14 -40.74 17.76
CA ASN A 12 -19.97 -42.20 17.58
C ASN A 12 -19.31 -42.72 16.27
N SER A 13 -18.96 -41.86 15.32
CA SER A 13 -18.23 -42.26 14.12
C SER A 13 -17.29 -41.20 13.53
N VAL A 14 -17.24 -39.96 14.07
CA VAL A 14 -16.31 -38.91 13.60
C VAL A 14 -16.00 -37.92 14.74
N CYS A 15 -14.71 -37.67 14.97
CA CYS A 15 -14.22 -36.60 15.83
C CYS A 15 -14.42 -35.26 15.11
N VAL A 16 -15.31 -34.41 15.62
CA VAL A 16 -15.63 -33.11 15.01
C VAL A 16 -15.06 -31.98 15.87
N ARG A 17 -14.37 -31.03 15.21
CA ARG A 17 -13.94 -29.78 15.85
C ARG A 17 -15.12 -28.79 15.89
N PRO A 18 -15.64 -28.40 17.06
CA PRO A 18 -16.69 -27.40 17.17
C PRO A 18 -16.10 -26.02 16.87
N ILE A 19 -16.23 -25.58 15.61
CA ILE A 19 -15.84 -24.24 15.17
C ILE A 19 -17.11 -23.39 15.04
N LEU A 20 -17.23 -22.35 15.87
CA LEU A 20 -18.32 -21.37 15.75
C LEU A 20 -17.83 -20.16 14.94
N LYS A 21 -18.36 -20.01 13.72
CA LYS A 21 -18.10 -18.82 12.88
C LYS A 21 -19.19 -17.79 13.12
N LYS A 22 -18.88 -16.70 13.83
CA LYS A 22 -19.78 -15.55 13.96
C LYS A 22 -19.70 -14.71 12.68
N LYS A 23 -20.61 -14.94 11.73
CA LYS A 23 -20.75 -14.10 10.54
C LYS A 23 -21.45 -12.78 10.92
N ILE A 24 -20.94 -11.64 10.47
CA ILE A 24 -21.63 -10.34 10.59
C ILE A 24 -22.73 -10.25 9.52
N ALA A 25 -23.85 -9.60 9.84
CA ALA A 25 -25.02 -9.52 8.96
C ALA A 25 -24.72 -8.83 7.63
N GLU A 26 -23.81 -7.85 7.63
CA GLU A 26 -23.33 -7.14 6.43
C GLU A 26 -22.59 -8.04 5.43
N PHE A 27 -22.11 -9.21 5.89
CA PHE A 27 -21.43 -10.22 5.09
C PHE A 27 -22.29 -11.48 4.89
N ALA A 28 -23.59 -11.41 5.24
CA ALA A 28 -24.55 -12.37 4.74
C ALA A 28 -24.59 -12.22 3.21
N GLU A 29 -24.55 -13.34 2.49
CA GLU A 29 -24.64 -13.35 1.03
C GLU A 29 -26.05 -12.90 0.61
N ASP A 30 -26.30 -11.60 0.67
CA ASP A 30 -27.44 -10.98 0.01
C ASP A 30 -27.30 -11.20 -1.49
N LYS A 31 -28.43 -11.30 -2.18
CA LYS A 31 -28.53 -11.56 -3.63
C LYS A 31 -27.72 -10.59 -4.53
N ARG A 32 -27.14 -9.54 -3.95
CA ARG A 32 -26.27 -8.54 -4.58
C ARG A 32 -24.94 -9.10 -5.09
N PHE A 33 -24.41 -10.17 -4.51
CA PHE A 33 -23.07 -10.70 -4.87
C PHE A 33 -23.08 -11.76 -5.99
N TYR A 34 -24.26 -12.20 -6.46
CA TYR A 34 -24.39 -13.19 -7.55
C TYR A 34 -24.14 -12.62 -8.95
N GLN A 35 -23.96 -11.31 -9.10
CA GLN A 35 -23.75 -10.67 -10.40
C GLN A 35 -22.28 -10.59 -10.83
N SER A 36 -21.38 -11.25 -10.09
CA SER A 36 -19.95 -11.22 -10.35
C SER A 36 -19.63 -11.96 -11.67
N GLN A 37 -19.64 -11.24 -12.79
CA GLN A 37 -19.19 -11.78 -14.08
C GLN A 37 -17.66 -11.92 -14.07
N LYS A 38 -17.14 -12.96 -14.73
CA LYS A 38 -15.69 -13.09 -14.96
C LYS A 38 -15.24 -11.86 -15.72
N TRP A 39 -14.26 -11.14 -15.17
CA TRP A 39 -13.71 -9.97 -15.83
C TRP A 39 -13.15 -10.40 -17.19
N PRO A 40 -13.53 -9.71 -18.29
CA PRO A 40 -12.92 -10.00 -19.58
C PRO A 40 -11.41 -9.82 -19.45
N PRO A 41 -10.60 -10.66 -20.13
CA PRO A 41 -9.15 -10.50 -20.10
C PRO A 41 -8.81 -9.10 -20.62
N THR A 42 -8.28 -8.26 -19.73
CA THR A 42 -7.89 -6.89 -20.07
C THR A 42 -6.67 -6.92 -20.98
N GLN A 43 -6.89 -7.15 -22.27
CA GLN A 43 -5.90 -6.95 -23.33
C GLN A 43 -6.16 -5.59 -23.99
N GLN A 44 -5.96 -4.52 -23.23
CA GLN A 44 -5.85 -3.20 -23.81
C GLN A 44 -4.60 -2.56 -23.23
N ALA A 45 -3.62 -2.30 -24.10
CA ALA A 45 -2.56 -1.37 -23.79
C ALA A 45 -3.25 -0.05 -23.41
N PHE A 46 -3.07 0.38 -22.17
CA PHE A 46 -3.63 1.65 -21.70
C PHE A 46 -3.22 2.76 -22.68
N PRO A 47 -4.15 3.60 -23.14
CA PRO A 47 -3.80 4.75 -23.96
C PRO A 47 -2.74 5.59 -23.23
N GLN A 48 -1.85 6.21 -23.99
CA GLN A 48 -0.62 6.85 -23.47
C GLN A 48 -0.88 7.78 -22.27
N ASN A 49 -1.99 8.53 -22.28
CA ASN A 49 -2.40 9.45 -21.22
C ASN A 49 -2.87 8.77 -19.92
N GLU A 50 -3.34 7.53 -19.97
CA GLU A 50 -3.80 6.80 -18.79
C GLU A 50 -2.63 6.22 -17.99
N ARG A 51 -1.51 5.87 -18.64
CA ARG A 51 -0.34 5.27 -17.99
C ARG A 51 0.25 6.15 -16.90
N LEU A 52 0.44 7.43 -17.20
CA LEU A 52 0.95 8.40 -16.23
C LEU A 52 -0.04 8.60 -15.07
N THR A 53 -1.33 8.62 -15.38
CA THR A 53 -2.41 8.76 -14.39
C THR A 53 -2.43 7.56 -13.43
N LEU A 54 -2.29 6.34 -13.95
CA LEU A 54 -2.19 5.12 -13.16
C LEU A 54 -1.00 5.16 -12.21
N LEU A 55 0.17 5.59 -12.69
CA LEU A 55 1.35 5.68 -11.83
C LEU A 55 1.25 6.77 -10.76
N LYS A 56 0.64 7.92 -11.09
CA LYS A 56 0.34 8.96 -10.09
C LYS A 56 -0.61 8.42 -9.01
N TRP A 57 -1.63 7.68 -9.40
CA TRP A 57 -2.56 7.05 -8.46
C TRP A 57 -1.87 6.02 -7.56
N GLU A 58 -0.97 5.21 -8.12
CA GLU A 58 -0.17 4.25 -7.33
C GLU A 58 0.75 4.98 -6.34
N ILE A 59 1.43 6.06 -6.76
CA ILE A 59 2.25 6.89 -5.88
C ILE A 59 1.41 7.44 -4.72
N PHE A 60 0.23 7.99 -5.02
CA PHE A 60 -0.68 8.52 -4.01
C PHE A 60 -1.02 7.45 -2.94
N ASN A 61 -1.27 6.21 -3.36
CA ASN A 61 -1.56 5.11 -2.44
C ASN A 61 -0.33 4.63 -1.65
N LEU A 62 0.88 4.81 -2.19
CA LEU A 62 2.11 4.40 -1.54
C LEU A 62 2.58 5.43 -0.50
N VAL A 63 2.41 6.73 -0.75
CA VAL A 63 2.80 7.82 0.15
C VAL A 63 1.86 7.86 1.35
N THR A 64 2.22 7.13 2.41
CA THR A 64 1.38 6.94 3.62
C THR A 64 2.16 7.21 4.89
N GLU A 65 1.44 7.59 5.96
CA GLU A 65 2.02 7.79 7.30
C GLU A 65 2.74 6.54 7.83
N ASN A 66 2.21 5.35 7.55
CA ASN A 66 2.85 4.10 7.94
C ASN A 66 4.26 3.97 7.34
N ARG A 67 4.44 4.33 6.07
CA ARG A 67 5.78 4.32 5.45
C ARG A 67 6.69 5.40 6.02
N LEU A 68 6.15 6.58 6.32
CA LEU A 68 6.89 7.63 7.00
C LEU A 68 7.40 7.15 8.37
N HIS A 69 6.55 6.54 9.18
CA HIS A 69 6.94 5.94 10.46
C HIS A 69 8.00 4.85 10.29
N ASN A 70 7.87 3.98 9.29
CA ASN A 70 8.90 2.99 8.99
C ASN A 70 10.24 3.65 8.64
N ALA A 71 10.24 4.75 7.88
CA ALA A 71 11.44 5.52 7.56
C ALA A 71 12.07 6.15 8.83
N ILE A 72 11.24 6.70 9.73
CA ILE A 72 11.68 7.22 11.03
C ILE A 72 12.33 6.10 11.86
N SER A 73 11.69 4.94 11.97
CA SER A 73 12.23 3.79 12.72
C SER A 73 13.55 3.28 12.16
N LYS A 74 13.78 3.37 10.84
CA LYS A 74 15.06 3.00 10.20
C LYS A 74 16.20 3.98 10.51
N ILE A 75 15.88 5.26 10.71
CA ILE A 75 16.89 6.31 10.96
C ILE A 75 17.28 6.36 12.44
N GLY A 76 16.35 6.11 13.36
CA GLY A 76 16.63 6.09 14.80
C GLY A 76 16.54 7.47 15.46
N LEU A 77 17.39 7.73 16.46
CA LEU A 77 17.32 8.94 17.28
C LEU A 77 17.67 10.19 16.44
N ILE A 78 16.80 11.20 16.49
CA ILE A 78 17.02 12.48 15.81
C ILE A 78 17.66 13.45 16.80
N ASP A 79 18.94 13.71 16.65
CA ASP A 79 19.63 14.74 17.45
C ASP A 79 19.27 16.14 16.95
N SER A 80 19.04 17.08 17.89
CA SER A 80 18.60 18.44 17.56
C SER A 80 19.58 19.24 16.71
N GLU A 81 20.89 18.96 16.82
CA GLU A 81 21.94 19.58 16.00
C GLU A 81 21.93 19.07 14.55
N SER A 82 21.42 17.86 14.31
CA SER A 82 21.38 17.23 12.99
C SER A 82 20.01 17.30 12.32
N ALA A 83 19.01 17.89 12.96
CA ALA A 83 17.60 17.86 12.54
C ALA A 83 17.37 18.20 11.05
N SER A 84 18.09 19.19 10.50
CA SER A 84 18.00 19.54 9.08
C SER A 84 18.54 18.43 8.17
N SER A 85 19.69 17.86 8.49
CA SER A 85 20.29 16.73 7.76
C SER A 85 19.39 15.49 7.84
N THR A 86 18.87 15.20 9.04
CA THR A 86 18.02 14.05 9.31
C THR A 86 16.69 14.14 8.58
N SER A 87 16.08 15.33 8.51
CA SER A 87 14.85 15.55 7.73
C SER A 87 15.04 15.26 6.24
N ARG A 88 16.19 15.68 5.68
CA ARG A 88 16.54 15.42 4.28
C ARG A 88 16.81 13.94 4.03
N GLN A 89 17.49 13.28 4.96
CA GLN A 89 17.72 11.84 4.92
C GLN A 89 16.39 11.08 4.93
N LEU A 90 15.46 11.48 5.81
CA LEU A 90 14.14 10.89 5.92
C LEU A 90 13.33 11.04 4.63
N PHE A 91 13.35 12.24 4.04
CA PHE A 91 12.70 12.52 2.76
C PHE A 91 13.25 11.61 1.65
N ASN A 92 14.58 11.53 1.53
CA ASN A 92 15.22 10.70 0.52
C ASN A 92 14.93 9.21 0.73
N LEU A 93 14.91 8.74 1.98
CA LEU A 93 14.61 7.35 2.32
C LEU A 93 13.17 7.00 1.89
N LEU A 94 12.20 7.84 2.25
CA LEU A 94 10.80 7.62 1.88
C LEU A 94 10.59 7.63 0.36
N VAL A 95 11.19 8.60 -0.34
CA VAL A 95 11.14 8.68 -1.81
C VAL A 95 11.72 7.40 -2.43
N ALA A 96 12.88 6.94 -1.94
CA ALA A 96 13.53 5.73 -2.44
C ALA A 96 12.66 4.49 -2.21
N ASP A 97 12.08 4.32 -1.02
CA ASP A 97 11.19 3.22 -0.67
C ASP A 97 9.95 3.18 -1.60
N VAL A 98 9.33 4.34 -1.84
CA VAL A 98 8.17 4.43 -2.74
C VAL A 98 8.56 4.11 -4.18
N LEU A 99 9.70 4.62 -4.68
CA LEU A 99 10.18 4.31 -6.03
C LEU A 99 10.55 2.84 -6.21
N GLU A 100 11.13 2.21 -5.18
CA GLU A 100 11.44 0.78 -5.19
C GLU A 100 10.16 -0.04 -5.34
N VAL A 101 9.16 0.21 -4.50
CA VAL A 101 7.87 -0.50 -4.56
C VAL A 101 7.14 -0.22 -5.87
N LEU A 102 7.14 1.02 -6.34
CA LEU A 102 6.51 1.39 -7.62
C LEU A 102 7.13 0.62 -8.79
N ASN A 103 8.47 0.52 -8.82
CA ASN A 103 9.18 -0.22 -9.86
C ASN A 103 8.93 -1.73 -9.78
N VAL A 104 8.74 -2.29 -8.59
CA VAL A 104 8.38 -3.71 -8.43
C VAL A 104 6.95 -3.96 -8.91
N ASN A 105 6.00 -3.09 -8.56
CA ASN A 105 4.59 -3.26 -8.90
C ASN A 105 4.29 -2.98 -10.38
N GLN A 106 4.97 -2.00 -10.98
CA GLN A 106 4.65 -1.45 -12.31
C GLN A 106 5.85 -1.43 -13.27
N ALA A 107 6.74 -2.43 -13.17
CA ALA A 107 8.01 -2.49 -13.90
C ALA A 107 7.91 -2.23 -15.41
N GLU A 108 6.88 -2.77 -16.07
CA GLU A 108 6.68 -2.61 -17.51
C GLU A 108 6.29 -1.17 -17.88
N VAL A 109 5.41 -0.56 -17.09
CA VAL A 109 4.95 0.81 -17.31
C VAL A 109 6.08 1.79 -17.03
N THR A 110 6.83 1.59 -15.95
CA THR A 110 7.93 2.50 -15.57
C THR A 110 9.09 2.48 -16.57
N LYS A 111 9.42 1.33 -17.18
CA LYS A 111 10.43 1.24 -18.25
C LYS A 111 10.00 1.93 -19.54
N SER A 112 8.69 2.04 -19.78
CA SER A 112 8.14 2.62 -21.01
C SER A 112 7.97 4.14 -20.98
N LEU A 113 8.31 4.79 -19.86
CA LEU A 113 8.17 6.23 -19.66
C LEU A 113 9.20 7.00 -20.50
N THR A 114 8.74 8.11 -21.09
CA THR A 114 9.64 9.14 -21.62
C THR A 114 10.34 9.90 -20.48
N GLU A 115 11.45 10.56 -20.79
CA GLU A 115 12.17 11.37 -19.80
C GLU A 115 11.29 12.49 -19.22
N TYR A 116 10.42 13.09 -20.04
CA TYR A 116 9.45 14.08 -19.61
C TYR A 116 8.46 13.51 -18.59
N GLU A 117 7.80 12.39 -18.92
CA GLU A 117 6.82 11.74 -18.04
C GLU A 117 7.49 11.27 -16.73
N ALA A 118 8.72 10.75 -16.80
CA ALA A 118 9.47 10.35 -15.62
C ALA A 118 9.78 11.53 -14.70
N ASN A 119 10.13 12.69 -15.25
CA ASN A 119 10.37 13.91 -14.47
C ASN A 119 9.07 14.46 -13.88
N GLU A 120 7.97 14.44 -14.64
CA GLU A 120 6.65 14.82 -14.13
C GLU A 120 6.21 13.96 -12.95
N LEU A 121 6.40 12.65 -13.06
CA LEU A 121 6.09 11.68 -12.02
C LEU A 121 6.95 11.86 -10.76
N ARG A 122 8.26 12.14 -10.92
CA ARG A 122 9.14 12.47 -9.79
C ARG A 122 8.70 13.75 -9.10
N ASN A 123 8.33 14.78 -9.86
CA ASN A 123 7.82 16.03 -9.31
C ASN A 123 6.53 15.80 -8.51
N TYR A 124 5.63 14.98 -9.04
CA TYR A 124 4.42 14.58 -8.34
C TYR A 124 4.72 13.87 -7.01
N LEU A 125 5.61 12.87 -7.03
CA LEU A 125 6.05 12.18 -5.81
C LEU A 125 6.63 13.14 -4.77
N TYR A 126 7.48 14.09 -5.19
CA TYR A 126 8.04 15.09 -4.28
C TYR A 126 6.99 16.01 -3.69
N GLN A 127 5.97 16.38 -4.46
CA GLN A 127 4.87 17.20 -3.97
C GLN A 127 4.05 16.45 -2.92
N GLU A 128 3.62 15.22 -3.21
CA GLU A 128 2.86 14.38 -2.27
C GLU A 128 3.67 14.12 -0.98
N THR A 129 4.95 13.79 -1.11
CA THR A 129 5.83 13.57 0.05
C THR A 129 5.97 14.84 0.90
N ARG A 130 6.10 16.02 0.28
CA ARG A 130 6.14 17.30 1.01
C ARG A 130 4.82 17.61 1.71
N GLN A 131 3.68 17.28 1.10
CA GLN A 131 2.37 17.46 1.74
C GLN A 131 2.26 16.57 2.97
N LEU A 132 2.66 15.30 2.88
CA LEU A 132 2.69 14.38 4.01
C LEU A 132 3.58 14.91 5.16
N PHE A 133 4.79 15.39 4.84
CA PHE A 133 5.69 15.96 5.84
C PHE A 133 5.10 17.20 6.52
N LYS A 134 4.50 18.10 5.74
CA LYS A 134 3.81 19.27 6.30
C LYS A 134 2.67 18.87 7.23
N GLY A 135 1.89 17.86 6.85
CA GLY A 135 0.85 17.32 7.71
C GLY A 135 1.42 16.79 9.02
N PHE A 136 2.45 15.94 8.93
CA PHE A 136 3.04 15.27 10.08
C PHE A 136 3.72 16.21 11.10
N PHE A 137 4.55 17.15 10.63
CA PHE A 137 5.35 18.02 11.51
C PHE A 137 4.65 19.31 11.96
N ASN A 138 3.50 19.66 11.37
CA ASN A 138 2.70 20.81 11.81
C ASN A 138 1.58 20.44 12.81
N THR A 139 1.43 19.14 13.14
CA THR A 139 0.57 18.64 14.23
C THR A 139 1.32 18.65 15.56
#